data_AF-A0A0A9Z1R4-F1
#
_entry.id   AF-A0A0A9Z1R4-F1
#
_cell.length_a   1.000
_cell.length_b   1.000
_cell.length_c   1.000
_cell.angle_alpha   90.00
_cell.angle_beta   90.00
_cell.angle_gamma   90.00
#
_symmetry.space_group_name_H-M   'P 1'
#
loop_
_entity.id
_entity.type
_entity.pdbx_description
1 polymer ?
#
loop_
_entity_poly.entity_id
_entity_poly.type
_entity_poly.pdbx_seq_one_letter_code
_entity_poly.pdbx_strand_id
1 'polypeptide(L)'
;MDEKWDFNVPLQKEDLQKEAKSQYHVEVVFDLQKSLKKAKALKNDVASQGCISILEHFDVLYSVFCHSDVNFVQLQEVYDLTICRYLLDLKGYVQESLVLEDPASKQQSLN
;
A
#
# COMPACT_ATOMS: atom_id res chain seq x y z
N MET A 1 15.01 -8.14 24.83
CA MET A 1 13.59 -8.48 24.80
C MET A 1 13.15 -8.25 23.38
N ASP A 2 13.04 -9.32 22.60
CA ASP A 2 12.55 -9.24 21.23
C ASP A 2 11.04 -9.06 21.30
N GLU A 3 10.57 -7.81 21.32
CA GLU A 3 9.17 -7.54 21.03
C GLU A 3 8.94 -7.98 19.58
N LYS A 4 8.34 -9.16 19.43
CA LYS A 4 7.86 -9.66 18.15
C LYS A 4 7.00 -8.57 17.53
N TRP A 5 7.44 -8.02 16.41
CA TRP A 5 6.78 -6.90 15.74
C TRP A 5 5.52 -7.43 15.07
N ASP A 6 4.44 -7.59 15.85
CA ASP A 6 3.16 -8.07 15.36
C ASP A 6 2.42 -6.91 14.68
N PHE A 7 2.67 -6.70 13.39
CA PHE A 7 1.87 -5.79 12.56
C PHE A 7 0.51 -6.42 12.28
N ASN A 8 -0.55 -5.74 12.72
CA ASN A 8 -1.93 -6.13 12.48
C ASN A 8 -2.37 -5.63 11.11
N VAL A 9 -2.82 -6.55 10.24
CA VAL A 9 -3.37 -6.21 8.93
C VAL A 9 -4.85 -5.85 9.10
N PRO A 10 -5.29 -4.62 8.77
CA PRO A 10 -6.70 -4.24 8.84
C PRO A 10 -7.50 -5.06 7.82
N LEU A 11 -8.62 -5.63 8.27
CA LEU A 11 -9.46 -6.52 7.46
C LEU A 11 -10.73 -5.81 6.97
N GLN A 12 -11.16 -4.78 7.69
CA GLN A 12 -12.33 -3.96 7.37
C GLN A 12 -11.93 -2.50 7.13
N LYS A 13 -12.77 -1.77 6.39
CA LYS A 13 -12.53 -0.34 6.13
C LYS A 13 -12.51 0.46 7.43
N GLU A 14 -13.38 0.08 8.37
CA GLU A 14 -13.55 0.71 9.67
C GLU A 14 -12.30 0.56 10.55
N ASP A 15 -11.50 -0.48 10.33
CA ASP A 15 -10.25 -0.70 11.05
C ASP A 15 -9.23 0.38 10.68
N LEU A 16 -9.19 0.81 9.42
CA LEU A 16 -8.29 1.87 8.94
C LEU A 16 -8.60 3.24 9.55
N GLN A 17 -9.81 3.44 10.06
CA GLN A 17 -10.28 4.70 10.63
C GLN A 17 -10.01 4.82 12.13
N LYS A 18 -9.62 3.73 12.79
CA LYS A 18 -9.34 3.72 14.23
C LYS A 18 -7.85 3.60 14.46
N GLU A 19 -7.31 4.46 15.30
CA GLU A 19 -5.94 4.32 15.76
C GLU A 19 -5.85 3.07 16.65
N ALA A 20 -5.01 2.12 16.25
CA ALA A 20 -4.79 0.87 16.95
C ALA A 20 -3.29 0.54 16.99
N LYS A 21 -2.84 -0.07 18.09
CA LYS A 21 -1.43 -0.43 18.25
C LYS A 21 -0.99 -1.40 17.14
N SER A 22 0.15 -1.10 16.54
CA SER A 22 0.78 -1.93 15.49
C SER A 22 -0.09 -2.15 14.27
N GLN A 23 -1.00 -1.24 13.93
CA GLN A 23 -1.83 -1.30 12.74
C GLN A 23 -1.66 0.00 11.95
N TYR A 24 -1.74 -0.08 10.62
CA TYR A 24 -1.88 1.12 9.80
C TYR A 24 -3.20 1.85 10.09
N HIS A 25 -3.15 3.18 10.15
CA HIS A 25 -4.28 4.08 10.30
C HIS A 25 -4.21 5.18 9.24
N VAL A 26 -5.35 5.49 8.61
CA VAL A 26 -5.46 6.58 7.65
C VAL A 26 -5.45 7.92 8.38
N GLU A 27 -4.40 8.72 8.15
CA GLU A 27 -4.25 10.03 8.78
C GLU A 27 -5.07 11.10 8.06
N VAL A 28 -5.15 11.03 6.73
CA VAL A 28 -5.76 12.06 5.90
C VAL A 28 -6.66 11.49 4.81
N VAL A 29 -7.90 12.00 4.76
CA VAL A 29 -8.82 11.79 3.63
C VAL A 29 -8.90 13.07 2.80
N PHE A 30 -8.43 13.01 1.56
CA PHE A 30 -8.46 14.13 0.62
C PHE A 30 -9.79 14.20 -0.13
N ASP A 31 -10.18 15.39 -0.62
CA ASP A 31 -11.26 15.53 -1.59
C ASP A 31 -10.93 14.79 -2.91
N LEU A 32 -11.95 14.47 -3.71
CA LEU A 32 -11.78 13.67 -4.92
C LEU A 32 -10.77 14.28 -5.91
N GLN A 33 -10.85 15.59 -6.15
CA GLN A 33 -9.97 16.25 -7.14
C GLN A 33 -8.51 16.18 -6.70
N LYS A 34 -8.25 16.47 -5.42
CA LYS A 34 -6.91 16.39 -4.82
C LYS A 34 -6.40 14.95 -4.77
N SER A 35 -7.26 13.98 -4.46
CA SER A 35 -6.94 12.55 -4.43
C SER A 35 -6.46 12.08 -5.81
N LEU A 36 -7.24 12.36 -6.87
CA LEU A 36 -6.88 11.97 -8.24
C LEU A 36 -5.60 12.65 -8.72
N LYS A 37 -5.42 13.94 -8.43
CA LYS A 37 -4.21 14.67 -8.78
C LYS A 37 -2.97 14.06 -8.11
N LYS A 38 -3.07 13.76 -6.81
CA LYS A 38 -1.98 13.12 -6.06
C LYS A 38 -1.72 11.70 -6.56
N ALA A 39 -2.76 10.88 -6.76
CA ALA A 39 -2.64 9.52 -7.25
C ALA A 39 -1.91 9.44 -8.60
N LYS A 40 -2.17 10.37 -9.52
CA LYS A 40 -1.43 10.47 -10.80
C LYS A 40 0.04 10.82 -10.60
N ALA A 41 0.36 11.65 -9.61
CA ALA A 41 1.73 12.05 -9.32
C ALA A 41 2.57 10.89 -8.74
N LEU A 42 1.91 9.95 -8.04
CA LEU A 42 2.58 8.78 -7.44
C LEU A 42 3.30 7.89 -8.45
N LYS A 43 2.89 7.91 -9.73
CA LYS A 43 3.51 7.09 -10.78
C LYS A 43 5.04 7.17 -10.78
N ASN A 44 5.60 8.37 -10.62
CA ASN A 44 7.04 8.56 -10.64
C ASN A 44 7.71 8.00 -9.39
N ASP A 45 7.09 8.22 -8.23
CA ASP A 45 7.58 7.74 -6.95
C ASP A 45 7.55 6.21 -6.91
N VAL A 46 6.44 5.62 -7.34
CA VAL A 46 6.26 4.16 -7.48
C VAL A 46 7.27 3.56 -8.44
N ALA A 47 7.54 4.21 -9.58
CA ALA A 47 8.54 3.73 -10.53
C ALA A 47 9.97 3.75 -9.97
N SER A 48 10.26 4.67 -9.05
CA SER A 48 11.60 4.84 -8.46
C SER A 48 11.83 4.03 -7.19
N GLN A 49 10.82 3.92 -6.32
CA GLN A 49 10.93 3.31 -4.99
C GLN A 49 10.26 1.93 -4.90
N GLY A 50 9.44 1.57 -5.88
CA GLY A 50 8.66 0.33 -5.87
C GLY A 50 7.72 0.25 -4.67
N CYS A 51 7.38 -0.97 -4.26
CA CYS A 51 6.38 -1.22 -3.22
C CYS A 51 6.79 -0.80 -1.80
N ILE A 52 8.05 -0.45 -1.54
CA ILE A 52 8.50 0.03 -0.23
C ILE A 52 7.79 1.35 0.14
N SER A 53 7.46 2.15 -0.88
CA SER A 53 6.72 3.42 -0.73
C SER A 53 5.21 3.26 -0.46
N ILE A 54 4.68 2.04 -0.40
CA ILE A 54 3.23 1.81 -0.37
C ILE A 54 2.54 2.49 0.82
N LEU A 55 3.18 2.47 2.00
CA LEU A 55 2.61 3.07 3.21
C LEU A 55 2.58 4.59 3.14
N GLU A 56 3.58 5.23 2.52
CA GLU A 56 3.63 6.69 2.35
C GLU A 56 2.51 7.21 1.44
N HIS A 57 2.03 6.35 0.54
CA HIS A 57 1.04 6.71 -0.47
C HIS A 57 -0.36 6.14 -0.20
N PHE A 58 -0.51 5.34 0.85
CA PHE A 58 -1.73 4.60 1.11
C PHE A 58 -2.92 5.53 1.33
N ASP A 59 -2.76 6.62 2.08
CA ASP A 59 -3.82 7.62 2.33
C ASP A 59 -4.34 8.27 1.05
N VAL A 60 -3.46 8.50 0.07
CA VAL A 60 -3.84 9.05 -1.23
C VAL A 60 -4.72 8.06 -1.99
N LEU A 61 -4.30 6.78 -2.04
CA LEU A 61 -5.05 5.72 -2.70
C LEU A 61 -6.38 5.47 -2.01
N TYR A 62 -6.36 5.33 -0.68
CA TYR A 62 -7.55 5.16 0.15
C TYR A 62 -8.56 6.29 -0.07
N SER A 63 -8.08 7.54 -0.15
CA SER A 63 -8.93 8.70 -0.40
C SER A 63 -9.69 8.57 -1.73
N VAL A 64 -9.06 8.10 -2.81
CA VAL A 64 -9.74 7.87 -4.11
C VAL A 64 -10.93 6.91 -3.94
N PHE A 65 -10.74 5.81 -3.21
CA PHE A 65 -11.79 4.78 -3.00
C PHE A 65 -12.87 5.19 -2.01
N CYS A 66 -12.73 6.32 -1.31
CA CYS A 66 -13.75 6.82 -0.40
C CYS A 66 -14.85 7.63 -1.08
N HIS A 67 -14.66 8.05 -2.33
CA HIS A 67 -15.60 8.92 -3.05
C HIS A 67 -16.53 8.10 -3.93
N SER A 68 -17.85 8.30 -3.79
CA SER A 68 -18.88 7.65 -4.62
C SER A 68 -18.84 8.08 -6.09
N ASP A 69 -18.30 9.27 -6.35
CA ASP A 69 -18.41 9.94 -7.65
C ASP A 69 -17.21 9.62 -8.57
N VAL A 70 -16.28 8.78 -8.10
CA VAL A 70 -15.16 8.32 -8.92
C VAL A 70 -15.68 7.38 -10.00
N ASN A 71 -15.38 7.69 -11.25
CA ASN A 71 -15.83 6.86 -12.36
C ASN A 71 -14.83 5.74 -12.67
N PHE A 72 -15.28 4.77 -13.46
CA PHE A 72 -14.49 3.58 -13.81
C PHE A 72 -13.16 3.94 -14.49
N VAL A 73 -13.14 4.93 -15.38
CA VAL A 73 -11.91 5.35 -16.10
C VAL A 73 -10.88 5.91 -15.13
N GLN A 74 -11.31 6.71 -14.16
CA GLN A 74 -10.45 7.25 -13.11
C GLN A 74 -9.90 6.15 -12.21
N LEU A 75 -10.73 5.18 -11.82
CA LEU A 75 -10.30 4.02 -11.03
C LEU A 75 -9.28 3.18 -11.78
N GLN A 76 -9.53 2.90 -13.06
CA GLN A 76 -8.62 2.13 -13.90
C GLN A 76 -7.27 2.84 -14.04
N GLU A 77 -7.26 4.16 -14.25
CA GLU A 77 -6.02 4.93 -14.34
C GLU A 77 -5.19 4.83 -13.05
N VAL A 78 -5.82 4.95 -11.88
CA VAL A 78 -5.15 4.80 -10.58
C VAL A 78 -4.60 3.38 -10.40
N TYR A 79 -5.37 2.37 -10.81
CA TYR A 79 -4.94 0.98 -10.75
C TYR A 79 -3.72 0.71 -11.63
N ASP A 80 -3.78 1.10 -12.90
CA ASP A 80 -2.74 0.84 -13.89
C ASP A 80 -1.42 1.56 -13.55
N LEU A 81 -1.51 2.81 -13.06
CA LEU A 81 -0.33 3.63 -12.78
C LEU A 81 0.35 3.29 -11.44
N THR A 82 -0.39 2.77 -10.47
CA THR A 82 0.09 2.67 -9.08
C THR A 82 -0.10 1.27 -8.51
N ILE A 83 -1.35 0.82 -8.37
CA ILE A 83 -1.68 -0.40 -7.62
C ILE A 83 -1.11 -1.65 -8.32
N CYS A 84 -1.25 -1.75 -9.63
CA CYS A 84 -0.72 -2.87 -10.41
C CYS A 84 0.79 -3.01 -10.22
N ARG A 85 1.52 -1.88 -10.23
CA ARG A 85 2.97 -1.89 -10.04
C ARG A 85 3.35 -2.34 -8.63
N TYR A 86 2.66 -1.86 -7.59
CA TYR A 86 2.89 -2.34 -6.23
C TYR A 86 2.67 -3.84 -6.07
N LEU A 87 1.59 -4.37 -6.64
CA LEU A 87 1.30 -5.80 -6.58
C LEU A 87 2.36 -6.64 -7.31
N LEU A 88 2.85 -6.17 -8.46
CA LEU A 88 3.92 -6.84 -9.20
C LEU A 88 5.24 -6.83 -8.43
N ASP A 89 5.61 -5.70 -7.84
CA ASP A 89 6.85 -5.57 -7.07
C ASP A 89 6.77 -6.41 -5.78
N LEU A 90 5.66 -6.35 -5.04
CA LEU A 90 5.42 -7.19 -3.86
C LEU A 90 5.49 -8.68 -4.19
N LYS A 91 4.88 -9.10 -5.31
CA LYS A 91 4.98 -10.48 -5.78
C LYS A 91 6.45 -10.87 -6.01
N GLY A 92 7.24 -9.98 -6.62
CA GLY A 92 8.68 -10.18 -6.80
C GLY A 92 9.39 -10.44 -5.47
N TYR A 93 9.23 -9.54 -4.50
CA TYR A 93 9.85 -9.69 -3.17
C TYR A 93 9.48 -10.98 -2.45
N VAL A 94 8.19 -11.37 -2.49
CA VAL A 94 7.72 -12.61 -1.88
C VAL A 94 8.32 -13.82 -2.62
N GLN A 95 8.33 -13.81 -3.95
CA GLN A 95 8.86 -14.92 -4.74
C GLN A 95 10.37 -15.10 -4.55
N GLU A 96 11.14 -14.00 -4.57
CA GLU A 96 12.59 -14.02 -4.28
C GLU A 96 12.87 -14.60 -2.90
N SER A 97 12.08 -14.20 -1.89
CA SER A 97 12.20 -14.72 -0.53
C SER A 97 11.89 -16.21 -0.45
N LEU A 98 10.97 -16.73 -1.27
CA LEU A 98 10.63 -18.16 -1.29
C LEU A 98 11.73 -19.04 -1.90
N VAL A 99 12.58 -18.49 -2.77
CA VAL A 99 13.70 -19.18 -3.43
C VAL A 99 14.89 -19.37 -2.48
N LEU A 100 15.00 -18.58 -1.41
CA LEU A 100 16.01 -18.79 -0.38
C LEU A 100 15.81 -20.18 0.25
N GLU A 101 16.86 -20.98 0.45
CA GLU A 101 16.70 -22.33 1.02
C GLU A 101 16.65 -22.32 2.56
N ASP A 102 17.33 -21.35 3.17
CA ASP A 102 17.46 -21.24 4.62
C ASP A 102 16.27 -20.49 5.26
N PRO A 103 15.57 -21.09 6.24
CA PRO A 103 14.41 -20.48 6.91
C PRO A 103 14.69 -19.15 7.61
N ALA A 104 15.89 -18.97 8.19
CA ALA A 104 16.23 -17.72 8.86
C ALA A 104 16.41 -16.58 7.84
N SER A 105 17.05 -16.88 6.71
CA SER A 105 17.18 -15.96 5.57
C SER A 105 15.83 -15.57 4.96
N LYS A 106 14.86 -16.50 4.86
CA LYS A 106 13.48 -16.20 4.45
C LYS A 106 12.77 -15.23 5.39
N GLN A 107 12.91 -15.47 6.69
CA GLN A 107 12.25 -14.64 7.70
C GLN A 107 12.87 -13.25 7.74
N GLN A 108 14.18 -13.13 7.51
CA GLN A 108 14.87 -11.85 7.51
C GLN A 108 14.61 -11.01 6.25
N SER A 109 14.29 -11.63 5.11
CA SER A 109 13.97 -10.91 3.86
C SER A 109 12.50 -10.42 3.79
N LEU A 110 11.62 -10.98 4.63
CA LEU A 110 10.20 -10.63 4.70
C LEU A 110 9.85 -9.65 5.83
N ASN A 111 10.80 -9.34 6.72
CA ASN A 111 10.67 -8.36 7.81
C ASN A 111 11.45 -7.10 7.48
#